data_AF-A0A6N2SID3-F1
#
_entry.id   AF-A0A6N2SID3-F1
#
_cell.length_a   1.000
_cell.length_b   1.000
_cell.length_c   1.000
_cell.angle_alpha   90.00
_cell.angle_beta   90.00
_cell.angle_gamma   90.00
#
_symmetry.space_group_name_H-M   'P 1'
#
loop_
_entity.id
_entity.type
_entity.pdbx_description
1 polymer ?
#
loop_
_entity_poly.entity_id
_entity_poly.type
_entity_poly.pdbx_seq_one_letter_code
_entity_poly.pdbx_strand_id
1 'polypeptide(L)'
;MEGFGGYDQAERQMIAFHPDALVFSWDYPICCIKVEPKALKFSEPLTHRDYLGTILGLGVERSVIGDILVQDHGAWIFCHKKIKDFLLENLCRVRHTTVTAYSVEDPSEMPEPKLSPVFGTCSSIRLDALIAIAFQSSRSSMVSFIESGQVFVNGKLVTSNGYEPLEGDIISVRGKGRFRFDGIQGKTKKGRTSVTLMRYV
;
A
#
# COMPACT_ATOMS: atom_id res chain seq x y z
N MET A 1 -14.45 -18.02 4.01
CA MET A 1 -14.03 -16.89 3.15
C MET A 1 -12.68 -16.45 3.66
N GLU A 2 -11.68 -16.52 2.80
CA GLU A 2 -10.31 -16.14 3.10
C GLU A 2 -9.88 -15.10 2.05
N GLY A 3 -8.98 -14.20 2.44
CA GLY A 3 -8.42 -13.18 1.56
C GLY A 3 -6.91 -13.17 1.64
N PHE A 4 -6.23 -13.15 0.49
CA PHE A 4 -4.77 -13.08 0.42
C PHE A 4 -4.31 -12.27 -0.79
N GLY A 5 -3.25 -11.49 -0.63
CA GLY A 5 -2.70 -10.63 -1.69
C GLY A 5 -1.25 -10.91 -2.07
N GLY A 6 -0.66 -12.00 -1.55
CA GLY A 6 0.74 -12.38 -1.80
C GLY A 6 1.68 -12.11 -0.63
N TYR A 7 1.27 -11.29 0.34
CA TYR A 7 1.99 -11.02 1.57
C TYR A 7 1.02 -10.52 2.67
N ASP A 8 1.45 -10.53 3.93
CA ASP A 8 0.58 -10.29 5.10
C ASP A 8 -0.15 -8.94 5.09
N GLN A 9 0.51 -7.88 4.59
CA GLN A 9 0.00 -6.51 4.62
C GLN A 9 -0.53 -6.04 3.25
N ALA A 10 -0.93 -6.99 2.40
CA ALA A 10 -1.48 -6.69 1.08
C ALA A 10 -2.83 -5.97 1.17
N GLU A 11 -2.96 -4.86 0.46
CA GLU A 11 -4.25 -4.17 0.30
C GLU A 11 -5.12 -4.81 -0.76
N ARG A 12 -4.49 -5.18 -1.88
CA ARG A 12 -5.17 -5.83 -2.98
C ARG A 12 -5.13 -7.32 -2.75
N GLN A 13 -6.24 -7.81 -2.22
CA GLN A 13 -6.43 -9.22 -1.92
C GLN A 13 -7.35 -9.86 -2.96
N MET A 14 -7.08 -11.13 -3.25
CA MET A 14 -8.05 -12.02 -3.85
C MET A 14 -8.88 -12.64 -2.74
N ILE A 15 -10.19 -12.75 -2.95
CA ILE A 15 -11.09 -13.46 -2.04
C ILE A 15 -11.41 -14.81 -2.66
N ALA A 16 -11.29 -15.87 -1.87
CA ALA A 16 -11.72 -17.18 -2.28
C ALA A 16 -13.01 -17.63 -1.59
N PHE A 17 -13.87 -18.21 -2.42
CA PHE A 17 -15.10 -18.87 -2.01
C PHE A 17 -14.90 -20.37 -2.24
N HIS A 18 -14.86 -21.13 -1.15
CA HIS A 18 -14.76 -22.57 -1.20
C HIS A 18 -15.70 -23.19 -0.15
N PRO A 19 -16.10 -24.46 -0.32
CA PRO A 19 -16.81 -25.21 0.70
C PRO A 19 -15.95 -25.40 1.96
N ASP A 20 -16.58 -25.48 3.13
CA ASP A 20 -15.89 -25.74 4.40
C ASP A 20 -15.19 -27.11 4.42
N ALA A 21 -15.73 -28.08 3.67
CA ALA A 21 -15.22 -29.44 3.53
C ALA A 21 -14.20 -29.60 2.38
N LEU A 22 -13.33 -28.62 2.17
CA LEU A 22 -12.25 -28.73 1.18
C LEU A 22 -11.24 -29.81 1.65
N VAL A 23 -11.10 -30.89 0.87
CA VAL A 23 -10.23 -32.03 1.20
C VAL A 23 -8.83 -31.88 0.60
N PHE A 24 -8.60 -30.89 -0.27
CA PHE A 24 -7.32 -30.65 -0.94
C PHE A 24 -6.76 -29.25 -0.61
N SER A 25 -5.44 -29.17 -0.52
CA SER A 25 -4.71 -27.90 -0.43
C SER A 25 -4.86 -27.13 -1.74
N TRP A 26 -5.02 -25.82 -1.64
CA TRP A 26 -5.08 -24.93 -2.79
C TRP A 26 -4.31 -23.65 -2.46
N ASP A 27 -3.76 -23.01 -3.49
CA ASP A 27 -3.03 -21.75 -3.35
C ASP A 27 -3.68 -20.66 -4.17
N TYR A 28 -3.59 -19.43 -3.69
CA TYR A 28 -3.94 -18.27 -4.49
C TYR A 28 -3.04 -18.21 -5.73
N PRO A 29 -3.59 -17.88 -6.92
CA PRO A 29 -2.81 -17.80 -8.15
C PRO A 29 -2.04 -16.48 -8.24
N ILE A 30 -1.38 -16.09 -7.15
CA ILE A 30 -0.59 -14.88 -7.00
C ILE A 30 0.89 -15.25 -7.10
N CYS A 31 1.67 -14.41 -7.77
CA CYS A 31 3.13 -14.45 -7.76
C CYS A 31 3.68 -13.05 -7.62
N CYS A 32 4.96 -12.96 -7.25
CA CYS A 32 5.68 -11.70 -7.17
C CYS A 32 6.76 -11.67 -8.25
N ILE A 33 6.90 -10.54 -8.93
CA ILE A 33 8.06 -10.25 -9.78
C ILE A 33 8.80 -9.05 -9.21
N LYS A 34 10.12 -9.05 -9.29
CA LYS A 34 10.95 -7.90 -8.95
C LYS A 34 11.45 -7.24 -10.23
N VAL A 35 11.40 -5.93 -10.25
CA VAL A 35 11.78 -5.08 -11.38
C VAL A 35 12.85 -4.12 -10.91
N GLU A 36 13.98 -4.11 -11.60
CA GLU A 36 15.11 -3.25 -11.23
C GLU A 36 15.79 -2.63 -12.46
N PRO A 37 16.39 -1.44 -12.33
CA PRO A 37 17.10 -0.79 -13.42
C PRO A 37 18.34 -1.59 -13.81
N LYS A 38 18.57 -1.74 -15.13
CA LYS A 38 19.81 -2.36 -15.64
C LYS A 38 21.06 -1.58 -15.28
N ALA A 39 20.94 -0.27 -15.06
CA ALA A 39 22.04 0.59 -14.70
C ALA A 39 21.61 1.63 -13.65
N LEU A 40 21.82 1.29 -12.37
CA LEU A 40 21.48 2.12 -11.20
C LEU A 40 21.98 3.57 -11.27
N LYS A 41 23.18 3.79 -11.83
CA LYS A 41 23.75 5.15 -11.95
C LYS A 41 22.98 6.08 -12.89
N PHE A 42 22.16 5.53 -13.79
CA PHE A 42 21.40 6.27 -14.79
C PHE A 42 19.89 6.13 -14.60
N SER A 43 19.44 5.50 -13.50
CA SER A 43 18.02 5.37 -13.21
C SER A 43 17.49 6.61 -12.50
N GLU A 44 16.34 7.10 -12.96
CA GLU A 44 15.57 8.10 -12.23
C GLU A 44 14.83 7.42 -11.05
N PRO A 45 14.50 8.16 -9.96
CA PRO A 45 13.64 7.63 -8.92
C PRO A 45 12.24 7.39 -9.48
N LEU A 46 11.87 6.11 -9.58
CA LEU A 46 10.57 5.67 -10.06
C LEU A 46 9.57 5.57 -8.91
N THR A 47 8.32 5.95 -9.16
CA THR A 47 7.23 5.87 -8.19
C THR A 47 6.28 4.73 -8.51
N HIS A 48 5.42 4.35 -7.57
CA HIS A 48 4.34 3.38 -7.80
C HIS A 48 3.53 3.71 -9.06
N ARG A 49 3.23 5.00 -9.30
CA ARG A 49 2.44 5.45 -10.46
C ARG A 49 3.15 5.15 -11.77
N ASP A 50 4.48 5.15 -11.78
CA ASP A 50 5.28 4.94 -12.98
C ASP A 50 5.29 3.47 -13.38
N TYR A 51 5.50 2.58 -12.41
CA TYR A 51 5.36 1.14 -12.63
C TYR A 51 3.93 0.76 -13.05
N LEU A 52 2.93 1.24 -12.30
CA LEU A 52 1.53 0.93 -12.63
C LEU A 52 1.15 1.46 -14.02
N GLY A 53 1.47 2.71 -14.32
CA GLY A 53 1.15 3.32 -15.62
C GLY A 53 1.80 2.57 -16.78
N THR A 54 3.04 2.13 -16.61
CA THR A 54 3.76 1.32 -17.60
C THR A 54 3.07 -0.03 -17.81
N ILE A 55 2.73 -0.75 -16.73
CA ILE A 55 2.05 -2.05 -16.82
C ILE A 55 0.69 -1.93 -17.53
N LEU A 56 -0.10 -0.91 -17.17
CA LEU A 56 -1.39 -0.67 -17.84
C LEU A 56 -1.19 -0.28 -19.31
N GLY A 57 -0.12 0.45 -19.63
CA GLY A 57 0.28 0.78 -21.00
C GLY A 57 0.66 -0.42 -21.86
N LEU A 58 1.08 -1.54 -21.25
CA LEU A 58 1.28 -2.82 -21.93
C LEU A 58 -0.04 -3.56 -22.24
N GLY A 59 -1.19 -2.97 -21.89
CA GLY A 59 -2.51 -3.59 -22.09
C GLY A 59 -2.92 -4.55 -20.97
N VAL A 60 -2.18 -4.59 -19.86
CA VAL A 60 -2.51 -5.43 -18.72
C VAL A 60 -3.65 -4.81 -17.92
N GLU A 61 -4.67 -5.60 -17.60
CA GLU A 61 -5.78 -5.14 -16.78
C GLU A 61 -5.37 -4.89 -15.32
N ARG A 62 -5.92 -3.85 -14.70
CA ARG A 62 -5.67 -3.56 -13.26
C ARG A 62 -6.14 -4.69 -12.34
N SER A 63 -7.14 -5.47 -12.78
CA SER A 63 -7.76 -6.59 -12.06
C SER A 63 -6.76 -7.70 -11.73
N VAL A 64 -5.78 -7.95 -12.61
CA VAL A 64 -4.77 -9.00 -12.46
C VAL A 64 -3.48 -8.53 -11.79
N ILE A 65 -3.41 -7.25 -11.42
CA ILE A 65 -2.29 -6.65 -10.69
C ILE A 65 -2.70 -6.43 -9.23
N GLY A 66 -1.86 -6.91 -8.32
CA GLY A 66 -1.93 -6.69 -6.89
C GLY A 66 -1.24 -5.38 -6.49
N ASP A 67 -0.55 -5.42 -5.36
CA ASP A 67 0.22 -4.30 -4.84
C ASP A 67 1.56 -4.15 -5.58
N ILE A 68 2.06 -2.92 -5.61
CA ILE A 68 3.38 -2.57 -6.15
C ILE A 68 4.17 -1.93 -5.03
N LEU A 69 5.15 -2.65 -4.50
CA LEU A 69 6.02 -2.20 -3.43
C LEU A 69 7.28 -1.62 -4.05
N VAL A 70 7.36 -0.30 -4.11
CA VAL A 70 8.55 0.40 -4.62
C VAL A 70 9.49 0.62 -3.46
N GLN A 71 10.70 0.07 -3.55
CA GLN A 71 11.68 0.18 -2.50
C GLN A 71 13.09 0.21 -3.08
N ASP A 72 13.92 1.05 -2.48
CA ASP A 72 15.30 1.29 -2.89
C ASP A 72 15.35 1.73 -4.35
N HIS A 73 15.92 0.91 -5.24
CA HIS A 73 16.02 1.20 -6.67
C HIS A 73 15.11 0.31 -7.52
N GLY A 74 14.25 -0.50 -6.92
CA GLY A 74 13.40 -1.46 -7.63
C GLY A 74 11.94 -1.42 -7.18
N ALA A 75 11.16 -2.34 -7.73
CA ALA A 75 9.80 -2.58 -7.30
C ALA A 75 9.46 -4.06 -7.32
N TRP A 76 8.65 -4.48 -6.36
CA TRP A 76 8.05 -5.79 -6.30
C TRP A 76 6.59 -5.68 -6.66
N ILE A 77 6.18 -6.47 -7.63
CA ILE A 77 4.87 -6.36 -8.28
C ILE A 77 4.17 -7.70 -8.08
N PHE A 78 3.13 -7.68 -7.25
CA PHE A 78 2.26 -8.83 -7.09
C PHE A 78 1.29 -8.87 -8.26
N CYS A 79 1.11 -10.04 -8.86
CA CYS A 79 0.25 -10.21 -10.02
C CYS A 79 -0.31 -11.64 -10.09
N HIS A 80 -1.31 -11.83 -10.93
CA HIS A 80 -1.83 -13.16 -11.21
C HIS A 80 -0.80 -13.97 -12.00
N LYS A 81 -0.56 -15.23 -11.62
CA LYS A 81 0.36 -16.17 -12.32
C LYS A 81 0.24 -16.19 -13.85
N LYS A 82 -0.96 -15.97 -14.40
CA LYS A 82 -1.22 -15.94 -15.86
C LYS A 82 -0.54 -14.80 -16.60
N ILE A 83 -0.23 -13.68 -15.93
CA ILE A 83 0.43 -12.52 -16.54
C ILE A 83 1.93 -12.46 -16.23
N LYS A 84 2.44 -13.41 -15.42
CA LYS A 84 3.84 -13.42 -14.96
C LYS A 84 4.81 -13.36 -16.14
N ASP A 85 4.76 -14.37 -17.01
CA ASP A 85 5.75 -14.52 -18.09
C ASP A 85 5.66 -13.37 -19.09
N PHE A 86 4.43 -12.90 -19.38
CA PHE A 86 4.23 -11.70 -20.19
C PHE A 86 4.93 -10.48 -19.59
N LEU A 87 4.80 -10.23 -18.28
CA LEU A 87 5.48 -9.12 -17.63
C LEU A 87 7.00 -9.29 -17.60
N LEU A 88 7.50 -10.51 -17.38
CA LEU A 88 8.94 -10.79 -17.41
C LEU A 88 9.56 -10.48 -18.78
N GLU A 89 8.85 -10.77 -19.86
CA GLU A 89 9.30 -10.53 -21.23
C GLU A 89 9.12 -9.07 -21.68
N ASN A 90 8.01 -8.43 -21.30
CA ASN A 90 7.58 -7.17 -21.91
C ASN A 90 7.83 -5.92 -21.04
N LEU A 91 7.98 -6.06 -19.72
CA LEU A 91 8.28 -4.94 -18.82
C LEU A 91 9.78 -4.58 -18.88
N CYS A 92 10.22 -4.10 -20.04
CA CYS A 92 11.63 -3.78 -20.31
C CYS A 92 12.01 -2.32 -19.99
N ARG A 93 11.03 -1.43 -19.84
CA ARG A 93 11.26 0.00 -19.64
C ARG A 93 10.15 0.60 -18.79
N VAL A 94 10.52 1.38 -17.78
CA VAL A 94 9.58 2.19 -16.98
C VAL A 94 10.01 3.65 -17.12
N ARG A 95 9.11 4.49 -17.64
CA ARG A 95 9.44 5.85 -18.13
C ARG A 95 10.67 5.84 -19.06
N HIS A 96 11.79 6.45 -18.66
CA HIS A 96 13.01 6.51 -19.45
C HIS A 96 14.05 5.47 -19.01
N THR A 97 13.78 4.72 -17.94
CA THR A 97 14.72 3.76 -17.35
C THR A 97 14.52 2.37 -17.92
N THR A 98 15.57 1.80 -18.50
CA THR A 98 15.58 0.38 -18.91
C THR A 98 15.68 -0.50 -17.67
N VAL A 99 14.75 -1.44 -17.55
CA VAL A 99 14.63 -2.34 -16.40
C VAL A 99 14.75 -3.80 -16.83
N THR A 100 14.98 -4.67 -15.86
CA THR A 100 14.84 -6.13 -15.99
C THR A 100 13.82 -6.59 -14.95
N ALA A 101 12.91 -7.47 -15.35
CA ALA A 101 11.96 -8.12 -14.47
C ALA A 101 12.37 -9.59 -14.24
N TYR A 102 12.20 -10.10 -13.03
CA TYR A 102 12.49 -11.49 -12.67
C TYR A 102 11.48 -12.02 -11.67
N SER A 103 11.25 -13.34 -11.72
CA SER A 103 10.37 -14.03 -10.77
C SER A 103 11.00 -14.02 -9.39
N VAL A 104 10.19 -13.77 -8.36
CA VAL A 104 10.60 -13.91 -6.96
C VAL A 104 9.98 -15.19 -6.43
N GLU A 105 10.82 -16.20 -6.20
CA GLU A 105 10.39 -17.51 -5.69
C GLU A 105 10.60 -17.63 -4.17
N ASP A 106 11.63 -16.96 -3.63
CA ASP A 106 11.89 -16.91 -2.19
C ASP A 106 11.13 -15.74 -1.53
N PRO A 107 10.19 -15.99 -0.60
CA PRO A 107 9.51 -14.95 0.15
C PRO A 107 10.46 -14.02 0.92
N SER A 108 11.66 -14.48 1.29
CA SER A 108 12.64 -13.66 2.01
C SER A 108 13.19 -12.50 1.16
N GLU A 109 13.08 -12.60 -0.18
CA GLU A 109 13.45 -11.54 -1.11
C GLU A 109 12.33 -10.49 -1.27
N MET A 110 11.14 -10.73 -0.73
CA MET A 110 10.04 -9.77 -0.77
C MET A 110 10.30 -8.61 0.20
N PRO A 111 9.99 -7.36 -0.19
CA PRO A 111 10.28 -6.20 0.62
C PRO A 111 9.23 -6.12 1.72
N GLU A 112 9.69 -5.90 2.95
CA GLU A 112 8.80 -5.47 4.01
C GLU A 112 8.43 -4.01 3.82
N PRO A 113 7.16 -3.62 4.04
CA PRO A 113 6.76 -2.22 3.97
C PRO A 113 7.60 -1.37 4.92
N LYS A 114 8.32 -0.37 4.38
CA LYS A 114 9.08 0.57 5.21
C LYS A 114 8.10 1.47 5.97
N LEU A 115 8.28 1.53 7.29
CA LEU A 115 7.50 2.40 8.17
C LEU A 115 8.36 3.56 8.66
N SER A 116 7.89 4.78 8.44
CA SER A 116 8.47 6.01 8.99
C SER A 116 7.59 6.55 10.12
N PRO A 117 8.14 6.78 11.32
CA PRO A 117 7.35 7.35 12.42
C PRO A 117 7.01 8.81 12.13
N VAL A 118 5.78 9.19 12.47
CA VAL A 118 5.27 10.57 12.42
C VAL A 118 4.66 10.89 13.78
N PHE A 119 5.14 11.96 14.39
CA PHE A 119 4.67 12.43 15.69
C PHE A 119 3.85 13.70 15.52
N GLY A 120 2.80 13.84 16.33
CA GLY A 120 1.97 15.04 16.31
C GLY A 120 1.14 15.21 17.56
N THR A 121 0.42 16.34 17.63
CA THR A 121 -0.55 16.58 18.70
C THR A 121 -1.89 17.00 18.13
N CYS A 122 -2.97 16.45 18.68
CA CYS A 122 -4.35 16.75 18.33
C CYS A 122 -5.17 17.08 19.60
N SER A 123 -6.31 17.75 19.44
CA SER A 123 -7.23 17.98 20.56
C SER A 123 -8.06 16.73 20.90
N SER A 124 -8.24 15.83 19.94
CA SER A 124 -9.00 14.58 20.04
C SER A 124 -8.52 13.57 18.99
N ILE A 125 -8.77 12.28 19.22
CA ILE A 125 -8.40 11.18 18.32
C ILE A 125 -9.46 11.05 17.22
N ARG A 126 -9.49 12.04 16.33
CA ARG A 126 -10.40 12.03 15.19
C ARG A 126 -9.66 11.67 13.91
N LEU A 127 -10.34 10.96 13.02
CA LEU A 127 -9.80 10.52 11.73
C LEU A 127 -9.19 11.68 10.92
N ASP A 128 -9.92 12.79 10.79
CA ASP A 128 -9.45 14.00 10.09
C ASP A 128 -8.15 14.59 10.69
N ALA A 129 -8.02 14.58 12.02
CA ALA A 129 -6.85 15.05 12.73
C ALA A 129 -5.64 14.13 12.57
N LEU A 130 -5.84 12.81 12.63
CA LEU A 130 -4.75 11.85 12.45
C LEU A 130 -4.22 11.87 11.01
N ILE A 131 -5.11 11.92 10.01
CA ILE A 131 -4.71 12.02 8.60
C ILE A 131 -3.89 13.31 8.37
N ALA A 132 -4.33 14.43 8.93
CA ALA A 132 -3.63 15.70 8.81
C ALA A 132 -2.20 15.63 9.38
N ILE A 133 -2.01 14.97 10.52
CA ILE A 133 -0.70 14.73 11.13
C ILE A 133 0.15 13.84 10.23
N ALA A 134 -0.39 12.69 9.78
CA ALA A 134 0.34 11.71 8.97
C ALA A 134 0.90 12.28 7.66
N PHE A 135 0.13 13.13 6.98
CA PHE A 135 0.49 13.72 5.69
C PHE A 135 0.88 15.20 5.77
N GLN A 136 1.21 15.70 6.98
CA GLN A 136 1.66 17.07 7.23
C GLN A 136 0.79 18.12 6.51
N SER A 137 -0.52 17.92 6.58
CA SER A 137 -1.54 18.73 5.89
C SER A 137 -2.47 19.40 6.90
N SER A 138 -3.28 20.36 6.47
CA SER A 138 -4.27 20.98 7.37
C SER A 138 -5.46 20.04 7.61
N ARG A 139 -6.05 20.08 8.79
CA ARG A 139 -7.25 19.28 9.12
C ARG A 139 -8.42 19.58 8.17
N SER A 140 -8.64 20.86 7.84
CA SER A 140 -9.71 21.27 6.92
C SER A 140 -9.54 20.67 5.53
N SER A 141 -8.30 20.50 5.07
CA SER A 141 -8.04 19.87 3.77
C SER A 141 -8.36 18.37 3.74
N MET A 142 -8.39 17.69 4.89
CA MET A 142 -8.60 16.23 4.97
C MET A 142 -10.08 15.84 5.09
N VAL A 143 -10.93 16.77 5.53
CA VAL A 143 -12.38 16.55 5.62
C VAL A 143 -12.98 16.17 4.26
N SER A 144 -12.57 16.84 3.18
CA SER A 144 -13.07 16.55 1.83
C SER A 144 -12.70 15.15 1.34
N PHE A 145 -11.55 14.60 1.73
CA PHE A 145 -11.16 13.22 1.39
C PHE A 145 -12.08 12.20 2.08
N ILE A 146 -12.45 12.45 3.33
CA ILE A 146 -13.35 11.56 4.08
C ILE A 146 -14.74 11.61 3.44
N GLU A 147 -15.30 12.82 3.25
CA GLU A 147 -16.65 13.01 2.71
C GLU A 147 -16.80 12.52 1.27
N SER A 148 -15.74 12.62 0.45
CA SER A 148 -15.72 12.10 -0.93
C SER A 148 -15.45 10.59 -1.04
N GLY A 149 -15.39 9.88 0.09
CA GLY A 149 -15.21 8.44 0.11
C GLY A 149 -13.81 7.98 -0.33
N GLN A 150 -12.79 8.78 -0.03
CA GLN A 150 -11.40 8.50 -0.37
C GLN A 150 -10.60 7.93 0.80
N VAL A 151 -11.24 7.71 1.96
CA VAL A 151 -10.59 7.22 3.18
C VAL A 151 -11.16 5.86 3.56
N PHE A 152 -10.24 4.94 3.88
CA PHE A 152 -10.53 3.59 4.32
C PHE A 152 -9.83 3.32 5.65
N VAL A 153 -10.52 2.66 6.57
CA VAL A 153 -9.95 2.18 7.83
C VAL A 153 -10.05 0.66 7.81
N ASN A 154 -8.91 -0.03 7.89
CA ASN A 154 -8.81 -1.50 7.75
C ASN A 154 -9.56 -2.02 6.51
N GLY A 155 -9.43 -1.30 5.38
CA GLY A 155 -10.11 -1.62 4.12
C GLY A 155 -11.60 -1.24 4.04
N LYS A 156 -12.23 -0.83 5.14
CA LYS A 156 -13.63 -0.37 5.16
C LYS A 156 -13.73 1.10 4.81
N LEU A 157 -14.62 1.45 3.88
CA LEU A 157 -14.90 2.84 3.52
C LEU A 157 -15.45 3.61 4.72
N VAL A 158 -14.85 4.76 5.04
CA VAL A 158 -15.31 5.66 6.11
C VAL A 158 -15.57 7.05 5.53
N THR A 159 -16.81 7.50 5.65
CA THR A 159 -17.27 8.83 5.18
C THR A 159 -17.66 9.76 6.33
N SER A 160 -17.59 9.30 7.58
CA SER A 160 -17.90 10.10 8.76
C SER A 160 -16.64 10.69 9.38
N ASN A 161 -16.55 12.01 9.45
CA ASN A 161 -15.48 12.73 10.13
C ASN A 161 -15.43 12.46 11.64
N GLY A 162 -16.52 11.96 12.23
CA GLY A 162 -16.62 11.62 13.64
C GLY A 162 -16.01 10.27 14.01
N TYR A 163 -15.49 9.52 13.03
CA TYR A 163 -14.82 8.25 13.30
C TYR A 163 -13.56 8.47 14.16
N GLU A 164 -13.44 7.68 15.21
CA GLU A 164 -12.29 7.68 16.13
C GLU A 164 -11.48 6.41 15.92
N PRO A 165 -10.30 6.49 15.26
CA PRO A 165 -9.45 5.32 15.04
C PRO A 165 -8.94 4.70 16.33
N LEU A 166 -8.87 3.38 16.36
CA LEU A 166 -8.27 2.61 17.44
C LEU A 166 -6.77 2.42 17.20
N GLU A 167 -6.03 2.21 18.28
CA GLU A 167 -4.63 1.82 18.18
C GLU A 167 -4.50 0.52 17.36
N GLY A 168 -3.58 0.52 16.42
CA GLY A 168 -3.40 -0.55 15.43
C GLY A 168 -4.19 -0.35 14.13
N ASP A 169 -5.18 0.55 14.07
CA ASP A 169 -5.94 0.79 12.83
C ASP A 169 -5.02 1.28 11.71
N ILE A 170 -5.20 0.71 10.52
CA ILE A 170 -4.54 1.14 9.28
C ILE A 170 -5.50 2.05 8.52
N ILE A 171 -5.04 3.27 8.24
CA ILE A 171 -5.79 4.29 7.52
C ILE A 171 -5.15 4.51 6.15
N SER A 172 -5.93 4.23 5.10
CA SER A 172 -5.54 4.42 3.71
C SER A 172 -6.30 5.60 3.10
N VAL A 173 -5.58 6.55 2.52
CA VAL A 173 -6.13 7.75 1.90
C VAL A 173 -5.74 7.78 0.43
N ARG A 174 -6.73 7.71 -0.47
CA ARG A 174 -6.50 7.68 -1.91
C ARG A 174 -5.68 8.89 -2.36
N GLY A 175 -4.60 8.64 -3.10
CA GLY A 175 -3.70 9.66 -3.61
C GLY A 175 -2.71 10.27 -2.59
N LYS A 176 -2.81 9.91 -1.30
CA LYS A 176 -1.91 10.41 -0.24
C LYS A 176 -1.01 9.30 0.33
N GLY A 177 -1.53 8.09 0.46
CA GLY A 177 -0.80 6.95 1.02
C GLY A 177 -1.47 6.40 2.27
N ARG A 178 -0.68 5.81 3.16
CA ARG A 178 -1.19 5.02 4.30
C ARG A 178 -0.41 5.29 5.57
N PHE A 179 -1.07 5.12 6.70
CA PHE A 179 -0.41 5.09 8.00
C PHE A 179 -1.17 4.20 8.98
N ARG A 180 -0.46 3.65 9.96
CA ARG A 180 -1.01 2.98 11.13
C ARG A 180 -1.06 3.96 12.30
N PHE A 181 -2.15 3.98 13.06
CA PHE A 181 -2.20 4.68 14.33
C PHE A 181 -1.54 3.83 15.42
N ASP A 182 -0.39 4.26 15.94
CA ASP A 182 0.42 3.51 16.90
C ASP A 182 0.12 3.92 18.37
N GLY A 183 -0.90 4.75 18.58
CA GLY A 183 -1.42 5.08 19.90
C GLY A 183 -1.04 6.45 20.45
N ILE A 184 -1.44 6.66 21.71
CA ILE A 184 -1.29 7.92 22.45
C ILE A 184 -0.04 7.85 23.32
N GLN A 185 0.86 8.82 23.17
CA GLN A 185 2.07 8.94 24.00
C GLN A 185 1.83 9.71 25.31
N GLY A 186 0.77 10.52 25.36
CA GLY A 186 0.41 11.27 26.57
C GLY A 186 -0.33 12.57 26.26
N LYS A 187 -0.37 13.48 27.24
CA LYS A 187 -0.94 14.83 27.08
C LYS A 187 0.12 15.91 27.29
N THR A 188 0.05 16.94 26.45
CA THR A 188 0.86 18.15 26.60
C THR A 188 0.39 18.98 27.80
N LYS A 189 1.23 19.92 28.26
CA LYS A 189 0.88 20.89 29.32
C LYS A 189 -0.39 21.71 29.01
N LYS A 190 -0.74 21.87 27.73
CA LYS A 190 -1.95 22.58 27.26
C LYS A 190 -3.15 21.64 27.02
N GLY A 191 -3.09 20.41 27.49
CA GLY A 191 -4.19 19.43 27.41
C GLY A 191 -4.37 18.73 26.05
N ARG A 192 -3.53 19.03 25.05
CA ARG A 192 -3.56 18.32 23.75
C ARG A 192 -3.01 16.90 23.89
N THR A 193 -3.54 15.96 23.12
CA THR A 193 -3.09 14.58 23.06
C THR A 193 -1.92 14.45 22.10
N SER A 194 -0.83 13.85 22.56
CA SER A 194 0.34 13.49 21.74
C SER A 194 0.16 12.08 21.17
N VAL A 195 0.36 11.91 19.88
CA VAL A 195 0.13 10.64 19.17
C VAL A 195 1.34 10.22 18.35
N THR A 196 1.48 8.90 18.16
CA THR A 196 2.46 8.30 17.25
C THR A 196 1.72 7.63 16.10
N LEU A 197 2.18 7.89 14.88
CA LEU A 197 1.68 7.28 13.65
C LEU A 197 2.86 6.62 12.93
N MET A 198 2.63 5.47 12.28
CA MET A 198 3.62 4.81 11.44
C MET A 198 3.19 4.92 9.99
N ARG A 199 3.83 5.80 9.22
CA ARG A 199 3.50 6.00 7.81
C ARG A 199 4.23 4.98 6.93
N TYR A 200 3.52 4.39 5.99
CA TYR A 200 4.09 3.52 4.96
C TYR A 200 4.76 4.39 3.90
N VAL A 201 6.05 4.18 3.65
CA VAL A 201 6.89 4.95 2.72
C VAL A 201 7.48 4.10 1.62
#